data_AF-A0AAJ5JAM7-F1
#
_entry.id   AF-A0AAJ5JAM7-F1
#
_cell.length_a   1.000
_cell.length_b   1.000
_cell.length_c   1.000
_cell.angle_alpha   90.00
_cell.angle_beta   90.00
_cell.angle_gamma   90.00
#
_symmetry.space_group_name_H-M   'P 1'
#
loop_
_entity.id
_entity.type
_entity.pdbx_description
1 polymer ?
#
loop_
_entity_poly.entity_id
_entity_poly.type
_entity_poly.pdbx_seq_one_letter_code
_entity_poly.pdbx_strand_id
1 'polypeptide(L)'
;IARYPNAAWASWGDYDARQLERDAGFAACPSLLEGLPHFNARKWHAGLYDNRPKSLKQTVESMGLDWKGTYHRGIDDARNVASIIKEMLG
;
A
#
# COMPACT_ATOMS: atom_id res chain seq x y z
N ILE A 1 -15.28 2.75 -8.88
CA ILE A 1 -15.35 1.32 -8.46
C ILE A 1 -16.12 0.44 -9.45
N ALA A 2 -17.21 0.91 -10.06
CA ALA A 2 -18.05 0.16 -11.01
C ALA A 2 -17.34 -0.55 -12.20
N ARG A 3 -16.06 -0.23 -12.48
CA ARG A 3 -15.27 -0.88 -13.53
C ARG A 3 -14.55 -2.15 -13.09
N TYR A 4 -14.38 -2.37 -11.78
CA TYR A 4 -13.67 -3.52 -11.21
C TYR A 4 -14.46 -4.03 -10.00
N PRO A 5 -15.42 -4.95 -10.20
CA PRO A 5 -16.37 -5.36 -9.16
C PRO A 5 -15.72 -6.06 -7.97
N ASN A 6 -14.52 -6.62 -8.16
CA ASN A 6 -13.72 -7.27 -7.12
C ASN A 6 -12.41 -6.52 -6.84
N ALA A 7 -12.40 -5.20 -7.06
CA ALA A 7 -11.24 -4.40 -6.72
C ALA A 7 -11.05 -4.32 -5.21
N ALA A 8 -9.79 -4.23 -4.83
CA ALA A 8 -9.33 -3.80 -3.53
C ALA A 8 -8.20 -2.80 -3.74
N TRP A 9 -7.80 -2.14 -2.66
CA TRP A 9 -6.64 -1.28 -2.68
C TRP A 9 -5.71 -1.61 -1.52
N ALA A 10 -4.44 -1.27 -1.67
CA ALA A 10 -3.45 -1.56 -0.67
C ALA A 10 -2.50 -0.38 -0.53
N SER A 11 -1.92 -0.26 0.66
CA SER A 11 -0.84 0.66 0.95
C SER A 11 0.22 -0.06 1.77
N TRP A 12 1.40 0.56 1.93
CA TRP A 12 2.47 -0.07 2.69
C TRP A 12 2.07 -0.31 4.15
N GLY A 13 1.33 0.62 4.76
CA GLY A 13 0.83 0.46 6.13
C GLY A 13 -0.55 1.08 6.32
N ASP A 14 -1.07 1.04 7.55
CA ASP A 14 -2.42 1.54 7.86
C ASP A 14 -2.52 3.08 7.83
N TYR A 15 -1.40 3.81 7.65
CA TYR A 15 -1.38 5.27 7.72
C TYR A 15 -2.23 5.91 6.61
N ASP A 16 -2.06 5.50 5.36
CA ASP A 16 -2.78 6.07 4.21
C ASP A 16 -4.30 5.91 4.37
N ALA A 17 -4.77 4.73 4.81
CA ALA A 17 -6.19 4.49 5.10
C ALA A 17 -6.72 5.40 6.20
N ARG A 18 -5.97 5.53 7.31
CA ARG A 18 -6.37 6.44 8.41
C ARG A 18 -6.35 7.90 7.99
N GLN A 19 -5.45 8.29 7.11
CA GLN A 19 -5.38 9.66 6.59
C GLN A 19 -6.58 9.96 5.70
N LEU A 20 -6.92 9.07 4.75
CA LEU A 20 -8.09 9.22 3.90
C LEU A 20 -9.39 9.33 4.71
N GLU A 21 -9.59 8.47 5.72
CA GLU A 21 -10.76 8.54 6.60
C GLU A 21 -10.80 9.86 7.41
N ARG A 22 -9.65 10.32 7.90
CA ARG A 22 -9.55 11.59 8.62
C ARG A 22 -9.91 12.77 7.73
N ASP A 23 -9.36 12.82 6.52
CA ASP A 23 -9.58 13.90 5.57
C ASP A 23 -11.04 13.93 5.11
N ALA A 24 -11.64 12.77 4.90
CA ALA A 24 -13.07 12.61 4.62
C ALA A 24 -13.95 13.16 5.76
N GLY A 25 -13.59 12.84 7.00
CA GLY A 25 -14.24 13.41 8.19
C GLY A 25 -14.15 14.93 8.27
N PHE A 26 -12.99 15.51 7.95
CA PHE A 26 -12.83 16.97 7.88
C PHE A 26 -13.62 17.61 6.75
N ALA A 27 -13.70 16.94 5.60
CA ALA A 27 -14.44 17.41 4.42
C ALA A 27 -15.95 17.12 4.50
N ALA A 28 -16.42 16.43 5.54
CA ALA A 28 -17.80 15.97 5.68
C ALA A 28 -18.31 15.20 4.44
N CYS A 29 -17.46 14.36 3.86
CA CYS A 29 -17.78 13.55 2.69
C CYS A 29 -17.32 12.10 2.89
N PRO A 30 -17.78 11.16 2.04
CA PRO A 30 -17.20 9.83 1.98
C PRO A 30 -15.69 9.83 1.73
N SER A 31 -15.00 8.83 2.28
CA SER A 31 -13.60 8.55 1.99
C SER A 31 -13.43 8.19 0.50
N LEU A 32 -12.33 8.64 -0.10
CA LEU A 32 -12.09 8.51 -1.56
C LEU A 32 -12.20 7.07 -2.07
N LEU A 33 -11.83 6.10 -1.22
CA LEU A 33 -11.83 4.67 -1.52
C LEU A 33 -12.85 3.91 -0.69
N GLU A 34 -13.88 4.60 -0.18
CA GLU A 34 -15.00 3.99 0.53
C GLU A 34 -15.61 2.85 -0.32
N GLY A 35 -15.92 1.73 0.34
CA GLY A 35 -16.47 0.54 -0.30
C GLY A 35 -15.46 -0.36 -0.99
N LEU A 36 -14.18 0.01 -1.07
CA LEU A 36 -13.10 -0.90 -1.46
C LEU A 36 -12.41 -1.48 -0.23
N PRO A 37 -12.23 -2.81 -0.14
CA PRO A 37 -11.39 -3.42 0.88
C PRO A 37 -9.97 -2.83 0.84
N HIS A 38 -9.44 -2.47 2.01
CA HIS A 38 -8.06 -2.05 2.18
C HIS A 38 -7.19 -3.19 2.69
N PHE A 39 -5.97 -3.29 2.17
CA PHE A 39 -4.97 -4.22 2.66
C PHE A 39 -3.65 -3.54 3.01
N ASN A 40 -3.08 -3.97 4.14
CA ASN A 40 -1.77 -3.55 4.59
C ASN A 40 -0.70 -4.49 4.01
N ALA A 41 0.00 -4.02 2.97
CA ALA A 41 0.99 -4.82 2.26
C ALA A 41 2.18 -5.21 3.15
N ARG A 42 2.55 -4.39 4.15
CA ARG A 42 3.62 -4.73 5.10
C ARG A 42 3.25 -5.91 5.99
N LYS A 43 1.98 -6.03 6.40
CA LYS A 43 1.49 -7.20 7.16
C LYS A 43 1.51 -8.47 6.31
N TRP A 44 1.09 -8.37 5.04
CA TRP A 44 1.17 -9.47 4.09
C TRP A 44 2.62 -9.94 3.87
N HIS A 45 3.52 -9.01 3.55
CA HIS A 45 4.94 -9.30 3.41
C HIS A 45 5.49 -9.98 4.67
N ALA A 46 5.13 -9.49 5.86
CA ALA A 46 5.59 -10.08 7.11
C ALA A 46 5.10 -11.53 7.30
N GLY A 47 3.85 -11.82 6.92
CA GLY A 47 3.30 -13.17 6.97
C GLY A 47 3.92 -14.15 5.95
N LEU A 48 4.45 -13.65 4.83
CA LEU A 48 5.02 -14.47 3.77
C LEU A 48 6.54 -14.68 3.89
N TYR A 49 7.30 -13.67 4.30
CA TYR A 49 8.77 -13.69 4.21
C TYR A 49 9.50 -13.53 5.55
N ASP A 50 9.08 -12.59 6.41
CA ASP A 50 9.88 -12.21 7.59
C ASP A 50 9.02 -11.63 8.71
N ASN A 51 9.19 -12.13 9.93
CA ASN A 51 8.42 -11.65 11.09
C ASN A 51 8.86 -10.25 11.58
N ARG A 52 9.92 -9.66 11.00
CA ARG A 52 10.40 -8.31 11.34
C ARG A 52 9.98 -7.25 10.32
N PRO A 53 9.18 -6.25 10.74
CA PRO A 53 8.61 -5.29 9.80
C PRO A 53 9.64 -4.21 9.40
N LYS A 54 10.08 -4.21 8.14
CA LYS A 54 11.05 -3.23 7.57
C LYS A 54 10.37 -1.98 7.00
N SER A 55 11.16 -0.95 6.66
CA SER A 55 10.66 0.19 5.88
C SER A 55 10.35 -0.23 4.44
N LEU A 56 9.56 0.56 3.71
CA LEU A 56 9.20 0.25 2.33
C LEU A 56 10.44 0.04 1.46
N LYS A 57 11.38 1.00 1.48
CA LYS A 57 12.61 0.93 0.68
C LYS A 57 13.47 -0.27 1.05
N GLN A 58 13.66 -0.54 2.34
CA GLN A 58 14.41 -1.72 2.80
C GLN A 58 13.76 -3.03 2.35
N THR A 59 12.42 -3.10 2.35
CA THR A 59 11.71 -4.28 1.85
C THR A 59 11.99 -4.48 0.37
N VAL A 60 11.81 -3.44 -0.46
CA VAL A 60 12.09 -3.48 -1.91
C VAL A 60 13.49 -4.03 -2.17
N GLU A 61 14.51 -3.42 -1.55
CA GLU A 61 15.90 -3.82 -1.73
C GLU A 61 16.17 -5.24 -1.20
N SER A 62 15.55 -5.65 -0.08
CA SER A 62 15.72 -7.00 0.47
C SER A 62 15.08 -8.10 -0.37
N MET A 63 14.09 -7.76 -1.20
CA MET A 63 13.49 -8.67 -2.18
C MET A 63 14.29 -8.72 -3.50
N GLY A 64 15.43 -8.04 -3.58
CA GLY A 64 16.24 -7.95 -4.79
C GLY A 64 15.65 -7.04 -5.87
N LEU A 65 14.68 -6.20 -5.51
CA LEU A 65 14.08 -5.21 -6.41
C LEU A 65 14.83 -3.88 -6.33
N ASP A 66 14.87 -3.16 -7.45
CA ASP A 66 15.42 -1.81 -7.50
C ASP A 66 14.39 -0.78 -7.01
N TRP A 67 14.80 0.09 -6.09
CA TRP A 67 14.01 1.26 -5.70
C TRP A 67 13.84 2.22 -6.89
N LYS A 68 12.59 2.51 -7.27
CA LYS A 68 12.29 3.43 -8.38
C LYS A 68 11.76 4.77 -7.89
N GLY A 69 12.41 5.85 -8.33
CA GLY A 69 11.95 7.23 -8.08
C GLY A 69 12.44 7.83 -6.76
N THR A 70 11.78 8.88 -6.29
CA THR A 70 12.19 9.63 -5.09
C THR A 70 11.52 9.05 -3.85
N TYR A 71 12.32 8.69 -2.84
CA TYR A 71 11.79 8.18 -1.58
C TYR A 71 10.89 9.22 -0.89
N HIS A 72 9.74 8.78 -0.38
CA HIS A 72 8.69 9.63 0.21
C HIS A 72 7.94 10.52 -0.78
N ARG A 73 8.07 10.27 -2.09
CA ARG A 73 7.12 10.81 -3.08
C ARG A 73 5.99 9.82 -3.26
N GLY A 74 4.76 10.19 -2.91
CA GLY A 74 3.61 9.28 -2.85
C GLY A 74 3.41 8.40 -4.09
N ILE A 75 3.51 8.97 -5.30
CA ILE A 75 3.36 8.18 -6.54
C ILE A 75 4.51 7.18 -6.77
N ASP A 76 5.73 7.52 -6.35
CA ASP A 76 6.88 6.63 -6.49
C ASP A 76 6.82 5.53 -5.43
N ASP A 77 6.48 5.87 -4.18
CA ASP A 77 6.23 4.91 -3.11
C ASP A 77 5.11 3.93 -3.51
N ALA A 78 4.01 4.40 -4.08
CA ALA A 78 2.90 3.56 -4.55
C ALA A 78 3.33 2.56 -5.64
N ARG A 79 4.20 2.96 -6.57
CA ARG A 79 4.76 2.06 -7.61
C ARG A 79 5.66 0.98 -7.00
N ASN A 80 6.43 1.32 -5.98
CA ASN A 80 7.27 0.35 -5.27
C ASN A 80 6.42 -0.62 -4.43
N VAL A 81 5.36 -0.15 -3.77
CA VAL A 81 4.36 -1.02 -3.11
C VAL A 81 3.73 -1.98 -4.11
N ALA A 82 3.32 -1.50 -5.28
CA ALA A 82 2.76 -2.35 -6.32
C ALA A 82 3.76 -3.41 -6.83
N SER A 83 5.05 -3.07 -6.89
CA SER A 83 6.10 -4.02 -7.29
C SER A 83 6.28 -5.12 -6.25
N ILE A 84 6.30 -4.78 -4.95
CA ILE A 84 6.30 -5.77 -3.87
C ILE A 84 5.08 -6.68 -3.97
N ILE A 85 3.87 -6.12 -4.06
CA ILE A 85 2.63 -6.92 -4.14
C ILE A 85 2.66 -7.88 -5.33
N LYS A 86 3.17 -7.43 -6.49
CA LYS A 86 3.32 -8.29 -7.65
C LYS A 86 4.21 -9.50 -7.34
N GLU A 87 5.40 -9.28 -6.75
CA GLU A 87 6.29 -10.38 -6.36
C GLU A 87 5.65 -11.33 -5.34
N MET A 88 4.80 -10.83 -4.43
CA MET A 88 4.10 -11.67 -3.46
C MET A 88 3.00 -12.56 -4.08
N LEU A 89 2.45 -12.16 -5.24
CA LEU A 89 1.36 -12.87 -5.90
C LEU A 89 1.84 -13.89 -6.94
N GLY A 90 3.11 -13.84 -7.35
CA GLY A 90 3.69 -14.66 -8.43
C GLY A 90 3.35 -14.14 -9.83
#